data_AF-A0AAU3XNP0-F1
#
_entry.id   AF-A0AAU3XNP0-F1
#
_cell.length_a   1.000
_cell.length_b   1.000
_cell.length_c   1.000
_cell.angle_alpha   90.00
_cell.angle_beta   90.00
_cell.angle_gamma   90.00
#
_symmetry.space_group_name_H-M   'P 1'
#
loop_
_entity.id
_entity.type
_entity.pdbx_description
1 polymer ?
#
loop_
_entity_poly.entity_id
_entity_poly.type
_entity_poly.pdbx_seq_one_letter_code
_entity_poly.pdbx_strand_id
1 'polypeptide(L)'
;METIIASGIAVLGTLLGSGLTLAFQQRTTDRSHEFARRERLRQERLDAYSTYAGALINYRRCLVHLWFCEREQPPPEDPDTVRVRAYDLRSGAQEALFRVQMLTDDEALSLAAETVLADVTAVHKADSRPEFDERRVRTRDGIARLIRTAKQHF
;
A
#
# COMPACT_ATOMS: atom_id res chain seq x y z
N MET A 1 -7.40 20.39 68.73
CA MET A 1 -6.54 20.90 67.64
C MET A 1 -6.04 19.79 66.72
N GLU A 2 -5.75 18.58 67.21
CA GLU A 2 -5.23 17.45 66.40
C GLU A 2 -6.16 16.93 65.29
N THR A 3 -7.48 16.91 65.49
CA THR A 3 -8.47 16.42 64.51
C THR A 3 -8.57 17.29 63.25
N ILE A 4 -8.30 18.59 63.36
CA ILE A 4 -8.29 19.52 62.22
C ILE A 4 -7.05 19.29 61.35
N ILE A 5 -5.92 18.97 61.99
CA ILE A 5 -4.67 18.65 61.29
C ILE A 5 -4.81 17.32 60.55
N ALA A 6 -5.42 16.32 61.19
CA ALA A 6 -5.67 15.01 60.58
C ALA A 6 -6.62 15.09 59.37
N SER A 7 -7.71 15.87 59.45
CA SER A 7 -8.64 16.02 58.32
C SER A 7 -8.00 16.80 57.16
N GLY A 8 -7.19 17.82 57.47
CA GLY A 8 -6.43 18.57 56.45
C GLY A 8 -5.47 17.69 55.66
N ILE A 9 -4.72 16.80 56.34
CA ILE A 9 -3.80 15.85 55.70
C ILE A 9 -4.58 14.83 54.83
N ALA A 10 -5.73 14.36 55.28
CA ALA A 10 -6.56 13.42 54.53
C ALA A 10 -7.10 14.01 53.22
N VAL A 11 -7.58 15.27 53.26
CA VAL A 11 -8.07 15.97 52.06
C VAL A 11 -6.92 16.26 51.08
N LEU A 12 -5.75 16.66 51.60
CA LEU A 12 -4.55 16.86 50.78
C LEU A 12 -4.06 15.57 50.12
N GLY A 13 -4.06 14.45 50.85
CA GLY A 13 -3.72 13.13 50.29
C GLY A 13 -4.69 12.70 49.18
N THR A 14 -5.97 13.03 49.32
CA THR A 14 -7.00 12.71 48.32
C THR A 14 -6.89 13.60 47.07
N LEU A 15 -6.61 14.90 47.24
CA LEU A 15 -6.38 15.84 46.14
C LEU A 15 -5.07 15.52 45.39
N LEU A 16 -4.01 15.15 46.11
CA LEU A 16 -2.75 14.72 45.50
C LEU A 16 -2.91 13.38 44.76
N GLY A 17 -3.63 12.41 45.35
CA GLY A 17 -3.92 11.13 44.72
C GLY A 17 -4.78 11.24 43.46
N SER A 18 -5.81 12.10 43.46
CA SER A 18 -6.66 12.33 42.29
C SER A 18 -5.93 13.08 41.18
N GLY A 19 -5.11 14.09 41.53
CA GLY A 19 -4.29 14.84 40.57
C GLY A 19 -3.22 13.97 39.89
N LEU A 20 -2.53 13.10 40.64
CA LEU A 20 -1.55 12.16 40.09
C LEU A 20 -2.20 11.14 39.16
N THR A 21 -3.39 10.64 39.50
CA THR A 21 -4.15 9.69 38.69
C THR A 21 -4.61 10.31 37.37
N LEU A 22 -5.14 11.54 37.39
CA LEU A 22 -5.57 12.28 36.21
C LEU A 22 -4.41 12.60 35.26
N ALA A 23 -3.25 13.00 35.79
CA ALA A 23 -2.06 13.28 34.99
C ALA A 23 -1.46 12.01 34.34
N PHE A 24 -1.51 10.87 35.03
CA PHE A 24 -1.10 9.58 34.47
C PHE A 24 -2.10 9.09 33.40
N GLN A 25 -3.40 9.24 33.63
CA GLN A 25 -4.42 8.89 32.63
C GLN A 25 -4.27 9.72 31.36
N GLN A 26 -4.09 11.04 31.46
CA GLN A 26 -3.89 11.91 30.29
C GLN A 26 -2.67 11.50 29.45
N ARG A 27 -1.51 11.24 30.09
CA ARG A 27 -0.30 10.81 29.37
C ARG A 27 -0.41 9.44 28.71
N THR A 28 -1.22 8.54 29.26
CA THR A 28 -1.41 7.19 28.71
C THR A 28 -2.38 7.21 27.52
N THR A 29 -3.38 8.09 27.57
CA THR A 29 -4.32 8.34 26.47
C THR A 29 -3.63 9.04 25.29
N ASP A 30 -2.77 10.03 25.55
CA ASP A 30 -2.05 10.73 24.45
C ASP A 30 -1.07 9.80 23.73
N ARG A 31 -0.32 8.97 24.47
CA ARG A 31 0.57 7.95 23.88
C ARG A 31 -0.18 6.86 23.13
N SER A 32 -1.37 6.46 23.60
CA SER A 32 -2.19 5.47 22.89
C SER A 32 -2.79 6.04 21.60
N HIS A 33 -3.17 7.33 21.58
CA HIS A 33 -3.63 8.00 20.37
C HIS A 33 -2.54 8.15 19.30
N GLU A 34 -1.33 8.57 19.67
CA GLU A 34 -0.22 8.67 18.71
C GLU A 34 0.21 7.31 18.16
N PHE A 35 0.20 6.27 19.00
CA PHE A 35 0.48 4.90 18.57
C PHE A 35 -0.61 4.38 17.62
N ALA A 36 -1.89 4.56 17.96
CA ALA A 36 -3.02 4.16 17.12
C ALA A 36 -3.02 4.89 15.77
N ARG A 37 -2.67 6.18 15.75
CA ARG A 37 -2.59 6.97 14.51
C ARG A 37 -1.47 6.48 13.59
N ARG A 38 -0.27 6.20 14.14
CA ARG A 38 0.84 5.65 13.36
C ARG A 38 0.53 4.26 12.82
N GLU A 39 -0.05 3.40 13.65
CA GLU A 39 -0.43 2.05 13.24
C GLU A 39 -1.52 2.06 12.16
N ARG A 40 -2.50 2.96 12.27
CA ARG A 40 -3.53 3.16 11.24
C ARG A 40 -2.92 3.58 9.90
N LEU A 41 -2.01 4.56 9.90
CA LEU A 41 -1.34 4.99 8.66
C LEU A 41 -0.51 3.86 8.04
N ARG A 42 0.18 3.07 8.87
CA ARG A 42 0.94 1.88 8.42
C ARG A 42 0.03 0.85 7.76
N GLN A 43 -1.16 0.61 8.32
CA GLN A 43 -2.16 -0.30 7.75
C GLN A 43 -2.75 0.23 6.44
N GLU A 44 -3.12 1.51 6.38
CA GLU A 44 -3.63 2.15 5.15
C GLU A 44 -2.60 2.07 4.01
N ARG A 45 -1.31 2.28 4.32
CA ARG A 45 -0.21 2.10 3.37
C ARG A 45 -0.07 0.64 2.93
N LEU A 46 -0.07 -0.32 3.84
CA LEU A 46 0.01 -1.73 3.48
C LEU A 46 -1.15 -2.17 2.58
N ASP A 47 -2.37 -1.73 2.88
CA ASP A 47 -3.55 -2.04 2.09
C ASP A 47 -3.47 -1.46 0.67
N ALA A 48 -3.10 -0.17 0.54
CA ALA A 48 -2.97 0.49 -0.75
C ALA A 48 -1.91 -0.16 -1.64
N TYR A 49 -0.71 -0.43 -1.09
CA TYR A 49 0.37 -1.05 -1.86
C TYR A 49 0.09 -2.52 -2.20
N SER A 50 -0.59 -3.26 -1.31
CA SER A 50 -1.01 -4.64 -1.60
C SER A 50 -2.09 -4.69 -2.68
N THR A 51 -3.06 -3.78 -2.61
CA THR A 51 -4.11 -3.61 -3.64
C THR A 51 -3.49 -3.26 -5.00
N TYR A 52 -2.55 -2.33 -5.02
CA TYR A 52 -1.87 -1.94 -6.25
C TYR A 52 -1.03 -3.08 -6.84
N ALA A 53 -0.28 -3.83 -6.03
CA ALA A 53 0.43 -5.01 -6.48
C ALA A 53 -0.51 -6.07 -7.08
N GLY A 54 -1.65 -6.32 -6.42
CA GLY A 54 -2.68 -7.22 -6.92
C GLY A 54 -3.24 -6.78 -8.27
N ALA A 55 -3.54 -5.49 -8.43
CA ALA A 55 -4.01 -4.92 -9.69
C ALA A 55 -2.97 -5.09 -10.81
N LEU A 56 -1.70 -4.80 -10.54
CA LEU A 56 -0.60 -4.99 -11.50
C LEU A 56 -0.42 -6.45 -11.90
N ILE A 57 -0.52 -7.40 -10.96
CA ILE A 57 -0.42 -8.84 -11.25
C ILE A 57 -1.56 -9.29 -12.16
N ASN A 58 -2.80 -8.88 -11.87
CA ASN A 58 -3.96 -9.22 -12.67
C ASN A 58 -3.88 -8.61 -14.08
N TYR A 59 -3.49 -7.34 -14.17
CA TYR A 59 -3.30 -6.66 -15.45
C TYR A 59 -2.19 -7.31 -16.27
N ARG A 60 -1.02 -7.57 -15.65
CA ARG A 60 0.11 -8.27 -16.28
C ARG A 60 -0.30 -9.64 -16.81
N ARG A 61 -1.07 -10.42 -16.03
CA ARG A 61 -1.57 -11.73 -16.47
C ARG A 61 -2.41 -11.61 -17.73
N CYS A 62 -3.31 -10.64 -17.79
CA CYS A 62 -4.13 -10.37 -18.98
C CYS A 62 -3.28 -10.00 -20.20
N LEU A 63 -2.28 -9.13 -20.03
CA LEU A 63 -1.38 -8.75 -21.12
C LEU A 63 -0.47 -9.89 -21.60
N VAL A 64 -0.03 -10.76 -20.69
CA VAL A 64 0.68 -11.99 -21.06
C VAL A 64 -0.21 -12.87 -21.92
N HIS A 65 -1.46 -13.08 -21.53
CA HIS A 65 -2.45 -13.83 -22.32
C HIS A 65 -2.72 -13.19 -23.68
N LEU A 66 -2.86 -11.85 -23.73
CA LEU A 66 -3.05 -11.10 -24.96
C LEU A 66 -1.93 -11.35 -25.98
N TRP A 67 -0.67 -11.38 -25.54
CA TRP A 67 0.47 -11.66 -26.43
C TRP A 67 0.34 -13.03 -27.12
N PHE A 68 -0.14 -14.05 -26.40
CA PHE A 68 -0.39 -15.37 -26.98
C PHE A 68 -1.56 -15.34 -27.97
N CYS A 69 -2.65 -14.67 -27.61
CA CYS A 69 -3.80 -14.48 -28.51
C CYS A 69 -3.41 -13.78 -29.82
N GLU A 70 -2.48 -12.83 -29.77
CA GLU A 70 -2.03 -12.08 -30.95
C GLU A 70 -1.04 -12.84 -31.85
N ARG A 71 -0.40 -13.92 -31.36
CA ARG A 71 0.72 -14.56 -32.06
C ARG A 71 0.57 -16.05 -32.36
N GLU A 72 -0.27 -16.76 -31.62
CA GLU A 72 -0.49 -18.18 -31.85
C GLU A 72 -1.61 -18.42 -32.88
N GLN A 73 -1.45 -19.48 -33.68
CA GLN A 73 -2.44 -19.90 -34.66
C GLN A 73 -2.78 -21.40 -34.43
N PRO A 74 -4.03 -21.74 -34.09
CA PRO A 74 -5.14 -20.84 -33.80
C PRO A 74 -4.94 -20.05 -32.49
N PRO A 75 -5.52 -18.85 -32.36
CA PRO A 75 -5.44 -18.08 -31.12
C PRO A 75 -6.25 -18.78 -30.01
N PRO A 76 -5.76 -18.80 -28.76
CA PRO A 76 -6.49 -19.40 -27.63
C PRO A 76 -7.79 -18.66 -27.27
N GLU A 77 -7.87 -17.36 -27.55
CA GLU A 77 -9.06 -16.54 -27.38
C GLU A 77 -9.02 -15.38 -28.40
N ASP A 78 -10.18 -14.78 -28.70
CA ASP A 78 -10.26 -13.57 -29.51
C ASP A 78 -9.45 -12.41 -28.90
N PRO A 79 -8.41 -11.89 -29.58
CA PRO A 79 -7.58 -10.80 -29.08
C PRO A 79 -8.37 -9.54 -28.72
N ASP A 80 -9.43 -9.22 -29.45
CA ASP A 80 -10.23 -8.01 -29.18
C ASP A 80 -10.98 -8.10 -27.85
N THR A 81 -11.57 -9.26 -27.57
CA THR A 81 -12.18 -9.57 -26.27
C THR A 81 -11.17 -9.43 -25.13
N VAL A 82 -9.93 -9.91 -25.32
CA VAL A 82 -8.86 -9.79 -24.31
C VAL A 82 -8.43 -8.33 -24.12
N ARG A 83 -8.33 -7.53 -25.19
CA ARG A 83 -7.99 -6.10 -25.11
C ARG A 83 -9.00 -5.29 -24.30
N VAL A 84 -10.30 -5.55 -24.48
CA VAL A 84 -11.35 -4.90 -23.68
C VAL A 84 -11.14 -5.16 -22.19
N ARG A 85 -10.93 -6.42 -21.79
CA ARG A 85 -10.62 -6.75 -20.38
C ARG A 85 -9.32 -6.11 -19.90
N ALA A 86 -8.32 -5.99 -20.77
CA ALA A 86 -7.07 -5.33 -20.44
C ALA A 86 -7.27 -3.83 -20.14
N TYR A 87 -8.22 -3.14 -20.80
CA TYR A 87 -8.55 -1.75 -20.48
C TYR A 87 -9.17 -1.61 -19.08
N ASP A 88 -10.10 -2.48 -18.71
CA ASP A 88 -10.70 -2.45 -17.37
C ASP A 88 -9.65 -2.68 -16.27
N LEU A 89 -8.78 -3.67 -16.49
CA LEU A 89 -7.69 -3.97 -15.56
C LEU A 89 -6.65 -2.85 -15.48
N ARG A 90 -6.37 -2.16 -16.60
CA ARG A 90 -5.51 -0.99 -16.63
C ARG A 90 -6.10 0.14 -15.78
N SER A 91 -7.38 0.42 -15.96
CA SER A 91 -8.09 1.47 -15.19
C SER A 91 -8.02 1.18 -13.69
N GLY A 92 -8.29 -0.05 -13.27
CA GLY A 92 -8.16 -0.45 -11.86
C GLY A 92 -6.72 -0.33 -11.32
N ALA A 93 -5.72 -0.65 -12.14
CA ALA A 93 -4.32 -0.45 -11.76
C ALA A 93 -3.95 1.04 -11.64
N GLN A 94 -4.48 1.90 -12.50
CA GLN A 94 -4.28 3.36 -12.42
C GLN A 94 -4.95 3.94 -11.17
N GLU A 95 -6.17 3.52 -10.86
CA GLU A 95 -6.86 3.95 -9.64
C GLU A 95 -6.05 3.60 -8.39
N ALA A 96 -5.55 2.37 -8.31
CA ALA A 96 -4.73 1.93 -7.19
C ALA A 96 -3.36 2.65 -7.13
N LEU A 97 -2.78 3.01 -8.27
CA LEU A 97 -1.57 3.85 -8.33
C LEU A 97 -1.83 5.23 -7.70
N PHE A 98 -2.94 5.89 -8.04
CA PHE A 98 -3.28 7.19 -7.46
C PHE A 98 -3.44 7.11 -5.94
N ARG A 99 -4.02 6.02 -5.42
CA ARG A 99 -4.11 5.79 -3.97
C ARG A 99 -2.74 5.65 -3.32
N VAL A 100 -1.81 4.94 -3.96
CA VAL A 100 -0.43 4.80 -3.51
C VAL A 100 0.27 6.17 -3.46
N GLN A 101 0.11 6.98 -4.51
CA GLN A 101 0.72 8.32 -4.61
C GLN A 101 0.16 9.30 -3.56
N MET A 102 -1.12 9.19 -3.19
CA MET A 102 -1.70 10.01 -2.12
C MET A 102 -1.17 9.68 -0.72
N LEU A 103 -0.56 8.50 -0.51
CA LEU A 103 -0.13 8.01 0.80
C LEU A 103 1.39 8.11 1.03
N THR A 104 2.14 8.59 0.04
CA THR A 104 3.59 8.75 0.09
C THR A 104 4.02 10.14 -0.37
N ASP A 105 4.89 10.79 0.41
CA ASP A 105 5.56 12.02 -0.02
C ASP A 105 6.89 11.73 -0.76
N ASP A 106 7.28 10.45 -0.84
CA ASP A 106 8.48 10.01 -1.54
C ASP A 106 8.25 9.99 -3.05
N GLU A 107 8.83 10.96 -3.74
CA GLU A 107 8.76 11.10 -5.20
C GLU A 107 9.44 9.94 -5.94
N ALA A 108 10.52 9.39 -5.40
CA ALA A 108 11.21 8.25 -6.00
C ALA A 108 10.34 6.98 -5.93
N LEU A 109 9.62 6.78 -4.82
CA LEU A 109 8.68 5.67 -4.68
C LEU A 109 7.46 5.83 -5.62
N SER A 110 6.95 7.06 -5.76
CA SER A 110 5.88 7.39 -6.71
C SER A 110 6.29 7.12 -8.16
N LEU A 111 7.49 7.57 -8.56
CA LEU A 111 8.04 7.34 -9.89
C LEU A 111 8.31 5.84 -10.15
N ALA A 112 8.78 5.11 -9.13
CA ALA A 112 8.97 3.67 -9.23
C ALA A 112 7.64 2.93 -9.46
N ALA A 113 6.56 3.37 -8.80
CA ALA A 113 5.23 2.81 -9.01
C ALA A 113 4.74 3.05 -10.45
N GLU A 114 4.85 4.29 -10.95
CA GLU A 114 4.51 4.63 -12.34
C GLU A 114 5.30 3.82 -13.37
N THR A 115 6.61 3.70 -13.15
CA THR A 115 7.52 2.96 -14.04
C THR A 115 7.11 1.50 -14.15
N VAL A 116 6.74 0.86 -13.03
CA VAL A 116 6.30 -0.54 -13.05
C VAL A 116 5.00 -0.70 -13.84
N LEU A 117 4.04 0.23 -13.74
CA LEU A 117 2.82 0.19 -14.55
C LEU A 117 3.12 0.35 -16.04
N ALA A 118 4.04 1.23 -16.40
CA ALA A 118 4.49 1.42 -17.77
C ALA A 118 5.17 0.14 -18.32
N ASP A 119 6.07 -0.47 -17.54
CA ASP A 119 6.73 -1.72 -17.91
C ASP A 119 5.73 -2.86 -18.09
N VAL A 120 4.75 -2.99 -17.18
CA VAL A 120 3.66 -3.98 -17.30
C VAL A 120 2.86 -3.75 -18.59
N THR A 121 2.49 -2.50 -18.87
CA THR A 121 1.77 -2.13 -20.11
C THR A 121 2.52 -2.59 -21.35
N ALA A 122 3.84 -2.48 -21.34
CA ALA A 122 4.69 -2.82 -22.48
C ALA A 122 4.87 -4.33 -22.71
N VAL A 123 4.48 -5.22 -21.78
CA VAL A 123 4.77 -6.67 -21.89
C VAL A 123 4.23 -7.28 -23.19
N HIS A 124 2.98 -7.01 -23.54
CA HIS A 124 2.36 -7.58 -24.75
C HIS A 124 2.91 -6.98 -26.06
N LYS A 125 3.65 -5.87 -26.00
CA LYS A 125 4.24 -5.21 -27.17
C LYS A 125 5.61 -5.79 -27.55
N ALA A 126 6.01 -6.94 -26.99
CA ALA A 126 7.26 -7.59 -27.36
C ALA A 126 7.14 -8.21 -28.74
N ASP A 127 8.13 -7.99 -29.61
CA ASP A 127 8.14 -8.42 -31.00
C ASP A 127 8.59 -9.87 -31.19
N SER A 128 9.20 -10.45 -30.17
CA SER A 128 9.74 -11.80 -30.19
C SER A 128 9.49 -12.54 -28.88
N ARG A 129 9.59 -13.88 -28.93
CA ARG A 129 9.46 -14.71 -27.73
C ARG A 129 10.55 -14.44 -26.69
N PRO A 130 11.85 -14.31 -27.05
CA PRO A 130 12.89 -13.97 -26.08
C PRO A 130 12.65 -12.63 -25.39
N GLU A 131 12.27 -11.60 -26.15
CA GLU A 131 11.96 -10.28 -25.60
C GLU A 131 10.73 -10.32 -24.68
N PHE A 132 9.71 -11.08 -25.05
CA PHE A 132 8.52 -11.27 -24.23
C PHE A 132 8.86 -11.91 -22.88
N ASP A 133 9.68 -12.96 -22.89
CA ASP A 133 10.10 -13.64 -21.67
C ASP A 133 10.99 -12.74 -20.80
N GLU A 134 11.86 -11.92 -21.40
CA GLU A 134 12.64 -10.91 -20.67
C GLU A 134 11.72 -9.87 -20.01
N ARG A 135 10.77 -9.27 -20.75
CA ARG A 135 9.82 -8.29 -20.21
C ARG A 135 8.95 -8.91 -19.10
N ARG A 136 8.59 -10.19 -19.20
CA ARG A 136 7.87 -10.92 -18.15
C ARG A 136 8.68 -11.04 -16.87
N VAL A 137 9.97 -11.35 -16.96
CA VAL A 137 10.86 -11.41 -15.79
C VAL A 137 11.05 -10.02 -15.21
N ARG A 138 11.36 -9.02 -16.05
CA ARG A 138 11.59 -7.64 -15.64
C ARG A 138 10.41 -7.06 -14.87
N THR A 139 9.18 -7.26 -15.36
CA THR A 139 7.96 -6.76 -14.71
C THR A 139 7.65 -7.47 -13.39
N ARG A 140 7.84 -8.79 -13.32
CA ARG A 140 7.71 -9.53 -12.04
C ARG A 140 8.68 -8.96 -11.00
N ASP A 141 9.93 -8.78 -11.40
CA ASP A 141 10.97 -8.30 -10.49
C ASP A 141 10.78 -6.83 -10.13
N GLY A 142 10.23 -6.02 -11.05
CA GLY A 142 9.83 -4.63 -10.82
C GLY A 142 8.74 -4.52 -9.74
N ILE A 143 7.68 -5.31 -9.84
CA ILE A 143 6.62 -5.37 -8.82
C ILE A 143 7.20 -5.78 -7.46
N ALA A 144 8.05 -6.81 -7.42
CA ALA A 144 8.68 -7.28 -6.18
C ALA A 144 9.67 -6.27 -5.58
N ARG A 145 10.38 -5.50 -6.42
CA ARG A 145 11.24 -4.39 -5.97
C ARG A 145 10.40 -3.27 -5.36
N LEU A 146 9.34 -2.83 -6.05
CA LEU A 146 8.45 -1.78 -5.55
C LEU A 146 7.92 -2.09 -4.15
N ILE A 147 7.43 -3.32 -3.92
CA ILE A 147 6.88 -3.71 -2.60
C ILE A 147 7.97 -3.80 -1.53
N ARG A 148 9.17 -4.25 -1.87
CA ARG A 148 10.31 -4.24 -0.94
C ARG A 148 10.72 -2.82 -0.57
N THR A 149 10.80 -1.91 -1.55
CA THR A 149 11.12 -0.50 -1.31
C THR A 149 10.03 0.13 -0.44
N ALA A 150 8.76 -0.02 -0.81
CA ALA A 150 7.62 0.49 -0.04
C ALA A 150 7.65 0.06 1.43
N LYS A 151 7.95 -1.23 1.69
CA LYS A 151 8.09 -1.76 3.06
C LYS A 151 9.18 -1.06 3.89
N GLN A 152 10.22 -0.50 3.28
CA GLN A 152 11.28 0.23 3.99
C GLN A 152 10.84 1.63 4.42
N HIS A 153 9.79 2.18 3.81
CA HIS A 153 9.24 3.50 4.13
C HIS A 153 8.05 3.45 5.12
N PHE A 154 7.68 2.26 5.60
CA PHE A 154 6.57 2.02 6.54
C PHE A 154 7.04 1.60 7.93
#